data_AF-A0A1F6BV08-F1
#
_entry.id   AF-A0A1F6BV08-F1
#
_cell.length_a   1.000
_cell.length_b   1.000
_cell.length_c   1.000
_cell.angle_alpha   90.00
_cell.angle_beta   90.00
_cell.angle_gamma   90.00
#
_symmetry.space_group_name_H-M   'P 1'
#
loop_
_entity.id
_entity.type
_entity.pdbx_description
1 polymer ?
#
loop_
_entity_poly.entity_id
_entity_poly.type
_entity_poly.pdbx_seq_one_letter_code
_entity_poly.pdbx_strand_id
1 'polypeptide(L)'
;MRQLEKGLYLLEGEEMPCGPGTIDVRRKALLSTFGKAEREWAAVLIIGCSQEVGTWVAVDWPTLGRKAMEKEYSIGKLFVGIRGLIKMGFVRRVRPGNNIRNHPAFSPVPKFVLHLMKLQGITPKN
;
A
#
# COMPACT_ATOMS: atom_id res chain seq x y z
N MET A 1 -11.00 -3.59 12.23
CA MET A 1 -9.65 -3.93 11.75
C MET A 1 -8.96 -4.81 12.77
N ARG A 2 -8.93 -6.11 12.50
CA ARG A 2 -8.11 -7.08 13.20
C ARG A 2 -6.63 -6.95 12.81
N GLN A 3 -5.75 -6.98 13.81
CA GLN A 3 -4.31 -7.05 13.59
C GLN A 3 -3.93 -8.49 13.21
N LEU A 4 -3.16 -8.64 12.12
CA LEU A 4 -2.59 -9.94 11.72
C LEU A 4 -1.22 -10.14 12.33
N GLU A 5 -0.37 -9.14 12.15
CA GLU A 5 1.02 -9.12 12.59
C GLU A 5 1.37 -7.74 13.13
N LYS A 6 2.55 -7.57 13.72
CA LYS A 6 2.98 -6.30 14.27
C LYS A 6 3.03 -5.20 13.19
N GLY A 7 2.05 -4.30 13.20
CA GLY A 7 1.93 -3.19 12.26
C GLY A 7 1.17 -3.50 10.96
N LEU A 8 0.61 -4.71 10.81
CA LEU A 8 -0.20 -5.13 9.66
C LEU A 8 -1.63 -5.47 10.08
N TYR A 9 -2.61 -4.89 9.39
CA TYR A 9 -4.01 -4.98 9.76
C TYR A 9 -4.88 -5.46 8.59
N LEU A 10 -5.78 -6.41 8.84
CA LEU A 10 -6.75 -6.86 7.84
C LEU A 10 -7.69 -5.73 7.45
N LEU A 11 -7.96 -5.66 6.15
CA LEU A 11 -9.04 -4.86 5.60
C LEU A 11 -10.36 -5.63 5.80
N GLU A 12 -11.24 -5.11 6.64
CA GLU A 12 -12.57 -5.69 6.89
C GLU A 12 -13.60 -4.94 6.04
N GLY A 13 -14.40 -5.67 5.26
CA GLY A 13 -15.56 -5.13 4.54
C GLY A 13 -15.25 -4.36 3.25
N GLU A 14 -14.00 -4.30 2.79
CA GLU A 14 -13.63 -3.72 1.49
C GLU A 14 -13.08 -4.83 0.59
N GLU A 15 -13.89 -5.25 -0.40
CA GLU A 15 -13.49 -6.29 -1.35
C GLU A 15 -12.51 -5.71 -2.39
N MET A 16 -11.38 -6.39 -2.55
CA MET A 16 -10.34 -6.01 -3.50
C MET A 16 -10.52 -6.77 -4.81
N PRO A 17 -10.26 -6.13 -5.97
CA PRO A 17 -10.59 -6.68 -7.29
C PRO A 17 -9.76 -7.90 -7.71
N CYS A 18 -8.68 -8.19 -6.98
CA CYS A 18 -7.83 -9.36 -7.16
C CYS A 18 -7.06 -9.64 -5.87
N GLY A 19 -6.33 -10.76 -5.79
CA GLY A 19 -5.36 -10.98 -4.72
C GLY A 19 -4.11 -10.10 -4.89
N PRO A 20 -3.35 -9.83 -3.81
CA PRO A 20 -2.16 -8.98 -3.89
C PRO A 20 -1.04 -9.58 -4.75
N GLY A 21 -0.93 -10.91 -4.82
CA GLY A 21 0.04 -11.60 -5.67
C GLY A 21 -0.21 -11.47 -7.17
N THR A 22 -1.39 -10.98 -7.57
CA THR A 22 -1.71 -10.72 -8.99
C THR A 22 -1.02 -9.45 -9.52
N ILE A 23 -0.64 -8.52 -8.64
CA ILE A 23 -0.03 -7.24 -9.03
C ILE A 23 1.49 -7.40 -9.14
N ASP A 24 2.09 -7.05 -10.26
CA ASP A 24 3.55 -6.98 -10.37
C ASP A 24 4.07 -5.67 -9.75
N VAL A 25 4.84 -5.77 -8.68
CA VAL A 25 5.44 -4.61 -7.99
C VAL A 25 6.93 -4.45 -8.27
N ARG A 26 7.50 -5.23 -9.20
CA ARG A 26 8.88 -4.99 -9.64
C ARG A 26 8.99 -3.52 -10.04
N ARG A 27 9.98 -2.82 -9.49
CA ARG A 27 10.09 -1.35 -9.59
C ARG A 27 9.88 -0.81 -11.02
N LYS A 28 10.34 -1.55 -12.04
CA LYS A 28 10.14 -1.22 -13.46
C LYS A 28 8.67 -1.20 -13.91
N ALA A 29 7.82 -2.05 -13.32
CA ALA A 29 6.40 -2.16 -13.64
C ALA A 29 5.56 -0.98 -13.12
N LEU A 30 6.07 -0.22 -12.13
CA LEU A 30 5.40 0.97 -11.59
C LEU A 30 6.06 2.28 -12.04
N LEU A 31 7.14 2.24 -12.83
CA LEU A 31 7.79 3.44 -13.35
C LEU A 31 6.80 4.29 -14.14
N SER A 32 6.78 5.59 -13.85
CA SER A 32 5.90 6.58 -14.46
C SER A 32 4.40 6.37 -14.23
N THR A 33 4.01 5.39 -13.40
CA THR A 33 2.60 5.10 -13.11
C THR A 33 1.96 6.21 -12.29
N PHE A 34 2.70 6.69 -11.29
CA PHE A 34 2.21 7.76 -10.41
C PHE A 34 2.88 9.10 -10.70
N GLY A 35 3.63 9.23 -11.80
CA GLY A 35 4.25 10.49 -12.24
C GLY A 35 5.26 11.12 -11.28
N LYS A 36 5.59 10.48 -10.14
CA LYS A 36 6.67 10.85 -9.22
C LYS A 36 7.24 9.60 -8.57
N ALA A 37 8.56 9.49 -8.54
CA ALA A 37 9.27 8.36 -7.95
C ALA A 37 8.89 8.10 -6.49
N GLU A 38 8.56 9.14 -5.71
CA GLU A 38 8.13 8.99 -4.32
C GLU A 38 6.83 8.20 -4.18
N ARG A 39 5.86 8.46 -5.07
CA ARG A 39 4.57 7.77 -5.05
C ARG A 39 4.74 6.31 -5.47
N GLU A 40 5.61 6.04 -6.43
CA GLU A 40 5.92 4.69 -6.89
C GLU A 40 6.57 3.86 -5.78
N TRP A 41 7.56 4.42 -5.08
CA TRP A 41 8.19 3.76 -3.95
C TRP A 41 7.21 3.50 -2.81
N ALA A 42 6.36 4.47 -2.47
CA ALA A 42 5.33 4.27 -1.47
C ALA A 42 4.34 3.15 -1.86
N ALA A 43 3.94 3.10 -3.14
CA ALA A 43 3.07 2.06 -3.68
C ALA A 43 3.72 0.67 -3.57
N VAL A 44 4.99 0.53 -3.98
CA VAL A 44 5.76 -0.72 -3.84
C VAL A 44 5.76 -1.21 -2.40
N LEU A 45 6.03 -0.34 -1.43
CA LEU A 45 6.10 -0.75 -0.02
C LEU A 45 4.74 -1.21 0.52
N ILE A 46 3.66 -0.50 0.20
CA ILE A 46 2.30 -0.86 0.67
C ILE A 46 1.85 -2.19 0.06
N ILE A 47 2.00 -2.36 -1.25
CA ILE A 47 1.59 -3.58 -1.94
C ILE A 47 2.48 -4.75 -1.54
N GLY A 48 3.80 -4.52 -1.42
CA GLY A 48 4.77 -5.52 -0.99
C GLY A 48 4.42 -6.16 0.35
N CYS A 49 3.97 -5.36 1.34
CA CYS A 49 3.48 -5.92 2.61
C CYS A 49 2.27 -6.85 2.43
N SER A 50 1.36 -6.50 1.52
CA SER A 50 0.19 -7.35 1.22
C SER A 50 0.59 -8.64 0.51
N GLN A 51 1.63 -8.59 -0.33
CA GLN A 51 2.16 -9.76 -1.03
C GLN A 51 2.90 -10.71 -0.10
N GLU A 52 3.72 -10.17 0.80
CA GLU A 52 4.45 -10.97 1.80
C GLU A 52 3.52 -11.79 2.69
N VAL A 53 2.35 -11.25 3.07
CA VAL A 53 1.36 -11.93 3.91
C VAL A 53 0.31 -12.70 3.08
N GLY A 54 0.28 -12.51 1.76
CA GLY A 54 -0.67 -13.18 0.86
C GLY A 54 -2.12 -12.65 0.93
N THR A 55 -2.36 -11.53 1.61
CA THR A 55 -3.68 -10.88 1.69
C THR A 55 -3.53 -9.36 1.76
N TRP A 56 -4.58 -8.62 1.39
CA TRP A 56 -4.55 -7.16 1.46
C TRP A 56 -4.58 -6.66 2.89
N VAL A 57 -3.63 -5.77 3.21
CA VAL A 57 -3.47 -5.22 4.56
C VAL A 57 -3.29 -3.71 4.54
N ALA A 58 -3.70 -3.07 5.63
CA ALA A 58 -3.22 -1.75 5.98
C ALA A 58 -1.91 -1.86 6.76
N VAL A 59 -0.96 -0.98 6.46
CA VAL A 59 0.40 -1.00 7.05
C VAL A 59 0.62 0.24 7.89
N ASP A 60 1.08 0.09 9.14
CA ASP A 60 1.39 1.24 9.99
C ASP A 60 2.65 2.01 9.55
N TRP A 61 2.71 3.28 9.98
CA TRP A 61 3.84 4.15 9.68
C TRP A 61 5.20 3.59 10.14
N PRO A 62 5.37 3.07 11.38
CA PRO A 62 6.62 2.44 11.79
C PRO A 62 7.09 1.30 10.89
N THR A 63 6.17 0.44 10.43
CA THR A 63 6.50 -0.69 9.55
C THR A 63 6.93 -0.22 8.18
N LEU A 64 6.23 0.77 7.59
CA LEU A 64 6.67 1.38 6.34
C LEU A 64 8.03 2.09 6.48
N GLY A 65 8.27 2.75 7.62
CA GLY A 65 9.54 3.38 7.95
C GLY A 65 10.70 2.38 7.99
N ARG A 66 10.54 1.25 8.71
CA ARG A 66 11.54 0.17 8.73
C ARG A 66 11.82 -0.38 7.33
N LYS A 67 10.77 -0.73 6.58
CA LYS A 67 10.94 -1.25 5.22
C LYS A 67 11.60 -0.25 4.28
N ALA A 68 11.34 1.05 4.43
CA ALA A 68 12.06 2.08 3.69
C ALA A 68 13.55 2.07 4.04
N MET A 69 13.91 2.02 5.33
CA MET A 69 15.31 1.97 5.77
C MET A 69 16.05 0.72 5.28
N GLU A 70 15.41 -0.46 5.34
CA GLU A 70 15.95 -1.72 4.80
C GLU A 70 16.24 -1.67 3.29
N LYS A 71 15.55 -0.78 2.57
CA LYS A 71 15.73 -0.53 1.13
C LYS A 71 16.56 0.72 0.85
N GLU A 72 17.24 1.26 1.86
CA GLU A 72 18.04 2.49 1.80
C GLU A 72 17.25 3.70 1.25
N TYR A 73 15.93 3.70 1.47
CA TYR A 73 15.02 4.71 0.97
C TYR A 73 14.73 5.77 2.04
N SER A 74 14.70 7.04 1.64
CA SER A 74 14.48 8.16 2.55
C SER A 74 13.05 8.17 3.11
N ILE A 75 12.95 8.20 4.45
CA ILE A 75 11.68 8.35 5.17
C ILE A 75 10.94 9.64 4.75
N GLY A 76 11.68 10.74 4.53
CA GLY A 76 11.10 12.00 4.07
C GLY A 76 10.47 11.87 2.69
N LYS A 77 11.14 11.16 1.77
CA LYS A 77 10.58 10.87 0.43
C LYS A 77 9.39 9.92 0.51
N LEU A 78 9.44 8.91 1.39
CA LEU A 78 8.30 8.02 1.65
C LEU A 78 7.08 8.81 2.13
N PHE A 79 7.26 9.76 3.04
CA PHE A 79 6.18 10.62 3.52
C PHE A 79 5.51 11.40 2.38
N VAL A 80 6.31 12.01 1.51
CA VAL A 80 5.82 12.72 0.31
C VAL A 80 5.06 11.77 -0.61
N GLY A 81 5.57 10.56 -0.81
CA GLY A 81 4.94 9.51 -1.62
C GLY A 81 3.56 9.12 -1.10
N ILE A 82 3.47 8.75 0.18
CA ILE A 82 2.20 8.36 0.80
C ILE A 82 1.20 9.50 0.77
N ARG A 83 1.62 10.73 1.13
CA ARG A 83 0.75 11.91 1.05
C ARG A 83 0.22 12.13 -0.38
N GLY A 84 1.05 11.88 -1.39
CA GLY A 84 0.64 11.93 -2.79
C GLY A 84 -0.41 10.88 -3.14
N LEU A 85 -0.22 9.62 -2.75
CA LEU A 85 -1.17 8.54 -2.99
C LEU A 85 -2.52 8.76 -2.28
N ILE A 86 -2.49 9.33 -1.07
CA ILE A 86 -3.71 9.73 -0.35
C ILE A 86 -4.47 10.81 -1.12
N LYS A 87 -3.78 11.86 -1.61
CA LYS A 87 -4.40 12.93 -2.40
C LYS A 87 -5.05 12.41 -3.69
N MET A 88 -4.50 11.36 -4.29
CA MET A 88 -5.06 10.73 -5.50
C MET A 88 -6.25 9.79 -5.20
N GLY A 89 -6.52 9.53 -3.92
CA GLY A 89 -7.52 8.56 -3.48
C GLY A 89 -7.11 7.11 -3.77
N PHE A 90 -5.81 6.82 -3.79
CA PHE A 90 -5.28 5.47 -3.98
C PHE A 90 -4.90 4.78 -2.67
N VAL A 91 -4.63 5.56 -1.64
CA VAL A 91 -4.36 5.06 -0.30
C VAL A 91 -5.25 5.80 0.68
N ARG A 92 -5.80 5.09 1.65
CA ARG A 92 -6.57 5.66 2.75
C ARG A 92 -5.75 5.58 4.03
N ARG A 93 -5.71 6.68 4.78
CA ARG A 93 -5.21 6.64 6.16
C ARG A 93 -6.30 6.07 7.05
N VAL A 94 -5.98 5.01 7.77
CA VAL A 94 -6.87 4.33 8.72
C VAL A 94 -6.25 4.33 10.11
N ARG A 95 -7.07 4.30 11.16
CA ARG A 95 -6.62 4.16 12.54
C ARG A 95 -6.96 2.76 13.02
N PRO A 96 -5.95 1.92 13.33
CA PRO A 96 -6.23 0.60 13.87
C PRO A 96 -6.83 0.71 15.27
N GLY A 97 -8.06 0.22 15.47
CA GLY A 97 -8.73 0.21 16.78
C GLY A 97 -9.05 1.59 17.38
N ASN A 98 -9.56 1.59 18.62
CA ASN A 98 -10.00 2.80 19.34
C ASN A 98 -8.89 3.44 20.20
N ASN A 99 -7.66 2.94 20.15
CA ASN A 99 -6.56 3.47 20.96
C ASN A 99 -5.88 4.65 20.24
N ILE A 100 -5.91 5.83 20.86
CA ILE A 100 -5.27 7.06 20.37
C ILE A 100 -3.76 6.90 20.17
N ARG A 101 -3.11 5.97 20.88
CA ARG A 101 -1.66 5.71 20.76
C ARG A 101 -1.29 4.91 19.51
N ASN A 102 -2.26 4.37 18.78
CA ASN A 102 -1.95 3.59 17.60
C ASN A 102 -1.49 4.50 16.47
N HIS A 103 -0.33 4.16 15.88
CA HIS A 103 0.16 4.83 14.70
C HIS A 103 -0.87 4.70 13.56
N PRO A 104 -0.99 5.72 12.70
CA PRO A 104 -1.84 5.58 11.53
C PRO A 104 -1.33 4.46 10.64
N ALA A 105 -2.27 3.70 10.08
CA ALA A 105 -2.01 2.74 9.03
C ALA A 105 -2.52 3.24 7.68
N PHE A 106 -1.96 2.67 6.62
CA PHE A 106 -2.21 3.08 5.25
C PHE A 106 -2.73 1.88 4.48
N SER A 107 -4.00 1.98 4.08
CA SER A 107 -4.70 0.95 3.33
C SER A 107 -4.66 1.28 1.84
N PRO A 108 -4.28 0.35 0.96
CA PRO A 108 -4.68 0.48 -0.44
C PRO A 108 -6.21 0.47 -0.54
N VAL A 109 -6.77 1.08 -1.59
CA VAL A 109 -8.22 1.02 -1.87
C VAL A 109 -8.48 0.31 -3.20
N PRO A 110 -9.69 -0.20 -3.47
CA PRO A 110 -9.98 -0.93 -4.70
C PRO A 110 -9.63 -0.15 -5.98
N LYS A 111 -9.90 1.17 -6.00
CA LYS A 111 -9.53 2.07 -7.12
C LYS A 111 -8.03 2.02 -7.46
N PHE A 112 -7.17 1.91 -6.44
CA PHE A 112 -5.73 1.82 -6.63
C PHE A 112 -5.35 0.50 -7.29
N VAL A 113 -5.92 -0.60 -6.81
CA VAL A 113 -5.65 -1.93 -7.37
C VAL A 113 -6.17 -2.01 -8.81
N LEU A 114 -7.38 -1.53 -9.09
CA LEU A 114 -7.92 -1.45 -10.45
C LEU A 114 -7.04 -0.61 -11.39
N HIS A 115 -6.50 0.50 -10.90
CA HIS A 115 -5.58 1.34 -11.67
C HIS A 115 -4.31 0.58 -12.06
N LEU A 116 -3.73 -0.17 -11.12
CA LEU A 116 -2.55 -1.00 -11.38
C LEU A 116 -2.86 -2.15 -12.35
N MET A 117 -3.99 -2.83 -12.16
CA MET A 117 -4.44 -3.89 -13.06
C MET A 117 -4.56 -3.38 -14.49
N LYS A 118 -5.19 -2.21 -14.70
CA LYS A 118 -5.30 -1.58 -16.01
C LYS A 118 -3.95 -1.31 -16.66
N LEU A 119 -2.98 -0.81 -15.89
CA LEU A 119 -1.63 -0.52 -16.40
C LEU A 119 -0.84 -1.78 -16.74
N GLN A 120 -1.14 -2.88 -16.05
CA GLN A 120 -0.47 -4.17 -16.25
C GLN A 120 -1.21 -5.09 -17.23
N GLY A 121 -2.32 -4.63 -17.83
CA GLY A 121 -3.12 -5.44 -18.75
C GLY A 121 -3.85 -6.61 -18.07
N ILE A 122 -4.08 -6.52 -16.75
CA ILE A 122 -4.78 -7.53 -15.96
C ILE A 122 -6.28 -7.27 -16.02
N THR A 123 -7.07 -8.28 -16.38
CA THR A 123 -8.52 -8.23 -16.32
C THR A 123 -9.03 -8.56 -14.90
N PRO A 124 -10.00 -7.80 -14.35
CA PRO A 124 -10.69 -8.20 -13.12
C PRO A 124 -11.35 -9.56 -13.31
N LYS A 125 -11.28 -10.42 -12.29
CA LYS A 125 -12.12 -11.61 -12.27
C LYS A 125 -13.55 -11.15 -11.98
N ASN A 126 -14.47 -11.48 -12.89
CA ASN A 126 -15.91 -11.37 -12.67
C ASN A 126 -16.36 -12.35 -11.59
#